data_AF-A0A527GMG7-F1
#
_entry.id   AF-A0A527GMG7-F1
#
_cell.length_a   1.000
_cell.length_b   1.000
_cell.length_c   1.000
_cell.angle_alpha   90.00
_cell.angle_beta   90.00
_cell.angle_gamma   90.00
#
_symmetry.space_group_name_H-M   'P 1'
#
loop_
_entity.id
_entity.type
_entity.pdbx_description
1 polymer ?
#
loop_
_entity_poly.entity_id
_entity_poly.type
_entity_poly.pdbx_seq_one_letter_code
_entity_poly.pdbx_strand_id
1 'polypeptide(L)'
;VAHYANARLEPLTLLSALAGVTKHIGLITTASSSYSEPYNVARMFASLDHISKGRASWNVVTSAMDEEARNFGRDGNIEHAFRYERAAEFLDIVKALWDSWEDEALLIDKASGYFADPDKVHPIDHKGKHFK
;
A
#
# COMPACT_ATOMS: atom_id res chain seq x y z
N VAL A 1 -2.40 -23.81 -23.12
CA VAL A 1 -3.16 -22.88 -22.25
C VAL A 1 -3.20 -21.55 -22.96
N ALA A 2 -4.37 -20.98 -23.23
CA ALA A 2 -4.46 -19.65 -23.84
C ALA A 2 -4.02 -18.63 -22.79
N HIS A 3 -2.87 -17.98 -23.00
CA HIS A 3 -2.38 -16.94 -22.11
C HIS A 3 -3.38 -15.79 -22.08
N TYR A 4 -3.94 -15.49 -20.91
CA TYR A 4 -4.84 -14.35 -20.73
C TYR A 4 -4.00 -13.07 -20.68
N ALA A 5 -3.98 -12.32 -21.79
CA ALA A 5 -3.34 -11.01 -21.83
C ALA A 5 -4.29 -9.97 -21.23
N ASN A 6 -3.93 -9.44 -20.05
CA ASN A 6 -4.64 -8.30 -19.47
C ASN A 6 -4.03 -7.00 -20.01
N ALA A 7 -4.67 -6.38 -21.00
CA ALA A 7 -4.21 -5.14 -21.62
C ALA A 7 -4.49 -3.86 -20.78
N ARG A 8 -4.90 -4.02 -19.51
CA ARG A 8 -5.19 -2.88 -18.62
C ARG A 8 -3.89 -2.34 -18.02
N LEU A 9 -3.86 -1.03 -17.83
CA LEU A 9 -2.78 -0.39 -17.07
C LEU A 9 -2.79 -0.90 -15.63
N GLU A 10 -1.61 -0.89 -15.00
CA GLU A 10 -1.49 -1.04 -13.55
C GLU A 10 -2.33 0.07 -12.88
N PRO A 11 -3.20 -0.28 -11.92
CA PRO A 11 -4.25 0.65 -11.52
C PRO A 11 -3.77 1.80 -10.61
N LEU A 12 -2.74 1.67 -9.78
CA LEU A 12 -2.23 2.78 -8.96
C LEU A 12 -1.62 3.90 -9.83
N THR A 13 -0.87 3.54 -10.87
CA THR A 13 -0.31 4.49 -11.84
C THR A 13 -1.40 5.17 -12.65
N LEU A 14 -2.43 4.43 -13.10
CA LEU A 14 -3.61 5.01 -13.75
C LEU A 14 -4.35 5.98 -12.83
N LEU A 15 -4.60 5.61 -11.58
CA LEU A 15 -5.29 6.49 -10.62
C LEU A 15 -4.47 7.74 -10.29
N SER A 16 -3.15 7.65 -10.24
CA SER A 16 -2.28 8.83 -10.07
C SER A 16 -2.45 9.84 -11.22
N ALA A 17 -2.59 9.36 -12.46
CA ALA A 17 -2.87 10.24 -13.60
C ALA A 17 -4.29 10.84 -13.53
N LEU A 18 -5.29 10.04 -13.15
CA LEU A 18 -6.67 10.50 -12.99
C LEU A 18 -6.84 11.48 -11.82
N ALA A 19 -6.02 11.37 -10.78
CA ALA A 19 -6.04 12.27 -9.63
C ALA A 19 -5.79 13.74 -10.03
N GLY A 20 -4.88 13.97 -10.99
CA GLY A 20 -4.56 15.32 -11.48
C GLY A 20 -5.65 15.97 -12.33
N VAL A 21 -6.57 15.19 -12.90
CA VAL A 21 -7.62 15.68 -13.83
C VAL A 21 -9.05 15.55 -13.26
N THR A 22 -9.19 15.14 -12.01
CA THR A 22 -10.49 14.98 -11.32
C THR A 22 -10.49 15.69 -9.97
N LYS A 23 -11.66 16.11 -9.50
CA LYS A 23 -11.78 16.92 -8.26
C LYS A 23 -12.49 16.22 -7.10
N HIS A 24 -13.55 15.46 -7.37
CA HIS A 24 -14.46 14.97 -6.32
C HIS A 24 -14.63 13.45 -6.29
N ILE A 25 -14.41 12.76 -7.41
CA ILE A 25 -14.62 11.31 -7.47
C ILE A 25 -13.57 10.56 -6.63
N GLY A 26 -14.01 9.58 -5.84
CA GLY A 26 -13.12 8.68 -5.11
C GLY A 26 -12.31 7.79 -6.06
N LEU A 27 -11.07 7.50 -5.69
CA LEU A 27 -10.11 6.75 -6.49
C LEU A 27 -9.76 5.44 -5.77
N ILE A 28 -10.58 4.41 -6.01
CA ILE A 28 -10.38 3.08 -5.42
C ILE A 28 -9.63 2.16 -6.38
N THR A 29 -8.59 1.49 -5.87
CA THR A 29 -7.87 0.44 -6.60
C THR A 29 -7.66 -0.80 -5.74
N THR A 30 -7.47 -1.93 -6.41
CA THR A 30 -7.16 -3.21 -5.78
C THR A 30 -5.65 -3.39 -5.70
N ALA A 31 -5.15 -3.79 -4.54
CA ALA A 31 -3.79 -4.27 -4.37
C ALA A 31 -3.76 -5.51 -3.47
N SER A 32 -2.96 -6.49 -3.84
CA SER A 32 -2.87 -7.77 -3.13
C SER A 32 -1.91 -7.70 -1.95
N SER A 33 -2.34 -8.17 -0.78
CA SER A 33 -1.47 -8.36 0.38
C SER A 33 -0.60 -9.62 0.26
N SER A 34 -0.89 -10.53 -0.68
CA SER A 34 -0.19 -11.83 -0.78
C SER A 34 1.17 -11.76 -1.50
N TYR A 35 1.31 -10.82 -2.42
CA TYR A 35 2.47 -10.72 -3.32
C TYR A 35 3.17 -9.36 -3.30
N SER A 36 2.71 -8.46 -2.44
CA SER A 36 3.36 -7.17 -2.19
C SER A 36 4.07 -7.19 -0.85
N GLU A 37 4.93 -6.19 -0.63
CA GLU A 37 5.46 -5.87 0.69
C GLU A 37 4.63 -4.74 1.33
N PRO A 38 4.32 -4.80 2.65
CA PRO A 38 3.46 -3.83 3.32
C PRO A 38 4.05 -2.41 3.27
N TYR A 39 5.37 -2.28 3.41
CA TYR A 39 6.06 -1.00 3.30
C TYR A 39 5.85 -0.33 1.93
N ASN A 40 5.90 -1.11 0.84
CA ASN A 40 5.69 -0.60 -0.50
C ASN A 40 4.24 -0.14 -0.70
N VAL A 41 3.27 -0.94 -0.24
CA VAL A 41 1.84 -0.61 -0.34
C VAL A 41 1.50 0.62 0.49
N ALA A 42 1.99 0.72 1.72
CA ALA A 42 1.78 1.89 2.57
C ALA A 42 2.23 3.18 1.88
N ARG A 43 3.44 3.19 1.30
CA ARG A 43 3.98 4.35 0.58
C ARG A 43 3.19 4.68 -0.69
N MET A 44 2.81 3.67 -1.48
CA MET A 44 2.06 3.88 -2.72
C MET A 44 0.68 4.50 -2.45
N PHE A 45 -0.05 4.00 -1.46
CA PHE A 45 -1.35 4.53 -1.11
C PHE A 45 -1.28 5.88 -0.41
N ALA A 46 -0.32 6.11 0.49
CA ALA A 46 -0.10 7.45 1.07
C ALA A 46 0.24 8.48 -0.02
N SER A 47 1.05 8.10 -1.01
CA SER A 47 1.38 8.97 -2.14
C SER A 47 0.13 9.31 -2.97
N LEU A 48 -0.69 8.31 -3.32
CA LEU A 48 -1.93 8.54 -4.04
C LEU A 48 -2.90 9.41 -3.22
N ASP A 49 -2.95 9.21 -1.90
CA ASP A 49 -3.80 10.01 -1.01
C ASP A 49 -3.40 11.49 -1.04
N HIS A 50 -2.11 11.79 -0.91
CA HIS A 50 -1.59 13.16 -1.05
C HIS A 50 -1.84 13.75 -2.44
N ILE A 51 -1.54 13.03 -3.52
CA ILE A 51 -1.76 13.50 -4.90
C ILE A 51 -3.25 13.78 -5.14
N SER A 52 -4.11 12.91 -4.63
CA SER A 52 -5.56 12.99 -4.82
C SER A 52 -6.27 13.91 -3.84
N LYS A 53 -5.59 14.39 -2.79
CA LYS A 53 -6.14 15.18 -1.68
C LYS A 53 -7.21 14.42 -0.88
N GLY A 54 -6.85 13.24 -0.37
CA GLY A 54 -7.72 12.48 0.53
C GLY A 54 -8.79 11.63 -0.19
N ARG A 55 -8.60 11.31 -1.48
CA ARG A 55 -9.60 10.57 -2.28
C ARG A 55 -9.20 9.13 -2.57
N ALA A 56 -8.05 8.68 -2.08
CA ALA A 56 -7.56 7.34 -2.35
C ALA A 56 -8.33 6.30 -1.52
N SER A 57 -8.53 5.12 -2.09
CA SER A 57 -9.08 3.98 -1.36
C SER A 57 -8.46 2.67 -1.84
N TRP A 58 -8.30 1.73 -0.91
CA TRP A 58 -7.70 0.44 -1.16
C TRP A 58 -8.72 -0.69 -1.00
N ASN A 59 -8.99 -1.40 -2.08
CA ASN A 59 -9.61 -2.72 -2.03
C ASN A 59 -8.54 -3.80 -1.76
N VAL A 60 -8.45 -4.24 -0.51
CA VAL A 60 -7.49 -5.27 -0.07
C VAL A 60 -7.93 -6.64 -0.57
N VAL A 61 -7.05 -7.33 -1.28
CA VAL A 61 -7.28 -8.72 -1.71
C VAL A 61 -6.11 -9.61 -1.33
N THR A 62 -6.33 -10.92 -1.34
CA THR A 62 -5.32 -11.94 -1.06
C THR A 62 -4.93 -12.74 -2.32
N SER A 63 -5.22 -12.19 -3.51
CA SER A 63 -5.18 -12.92 -4.80
C SER A 63 -6.04 -14.19 -4.79
N ALA A 64 -6.12 -14.95 -5.88
CA ALA A 64 -6.92 -16.20 -5.89
C ALA A 64 -6.49 -17.24 -6.95
N MET A 65 -5.76 -16.83 -7.98
CA MET A 65 -5.45 -17.67 -9.14
C MET A 65 -4.01 -18.20 -9.07
N ASP A 66 -3.79 -19.47 -9.40
CA ASP A 66 -2.45 -20.08 -9.35
C ASP A 66 -1.51 -19.44 -10.39
N GLU A 67 -2.05 -18.94 -11.49
CA GLU A 67 -1.32 -18.17 -12.49
C GLU A 67 -0.70 -16.89 -11.89
N GLU A 68 -1.39 -16.23 -10.95
CA GLU A 68 -0.81 -15.10 -10.22
C GLU A 68 0.42 -15.57 -9.43
N ALA A 69 0.28 -16.64 -8.66
CA ALA A 69 1.34 -17.19 -7.81
C ALA A 69 2.61 -17.51 -8.62
N ARG A 70 2.45 -18.11 -9.81
CA ARG A 70 3.55 -18.44 -10.71
C ARG A 70 4.31 -17.23 -11.23
N ASN A 71 3.63 -16.11 -11.47
CA ASN A 71 4.30 -14.85 -11.85
C ASN A 71 5.14 -14.27 -10.70
N PHE A 72 4.84 -14.62 -9.45
CA PHE A 72 5.61 -14.25 -8.25
C PHE A 72 6.58 -15.36 -7.81
N GLY A 73 6.90 -16.31 -8.69
CA GLY A 73 7.88 -17.36 -8.44
C GLY A 73 7.42 -18.46 -7.47
N ARG A 74 6.11 -18.68 -7.35
CA ARG A 74 5.53 -19.76 -6.52
C ARG A 74 4.84 -20.82 -7.38
N ASP A 75 4.78 -22.06 -6.90
CA ASP A 75 4.16 -23.16 -7.66
C ASP A 75 2.62 -23.06 -7.75
N GLY A 76 2.00 -22.44 -6.75
CA GLY A 76 0.56 -22.19 -6.66
C GLY A 76 0.21 -21.29 -5.47
N ASN A 77 -1.07 -21.01 -5.28
CA ASN A 77 -1.51 -20.22 -4.13
C ASN A 77 -1.31 -20.98 -2.82
N ILE A 78 -0.92 -20.23 -1.79
CA ILE A 78 -0.92 -20.75 -0.42
C ILE A 78 -2.36 -20.84 0.11
N GLU A 79 -2.55 -21.70 1.10
CA GLU A 79 -3.84 -22.01 1.73
C GLU A 79 -4.65 -20.75 2.08
N HIS A 80 -5.96 -20.80 1.84
CA HIS A 80 -6.85 -19.64 1.99
C HIS A 80 -6.75 -19.03 3.39
N ALA A 81 -6.83 -19.85 4.44
CA ALA A 81 -6.73 -19.38 5.83
C ALA A 81 -5.40 -18.68 6.11
N PHE A 82 -4.30 -19.23 5.59
CA PHE A 82 -2.97 -18.65 5.76
C PHE A 82 -2.85 -17.28 5.06
N ARG A 83 -3.47 -17.12 3.88
CA ARG A 83 -3.46 -15.83 3.18
C ARG A 83 -4.16 -14.73 3.99
N TYR A 84 -5.28 -15.04 4.63
CA TYR A 84 -5.99 -14.09 5.48
C TYR A 84 -5.25 -13.79 6.79
N GLU A 85 -4.61 -14.79 7.40
CA GLU A 85 -3.76 -14.58 8.57
C GLU A 85 -2.61 -13.61 8.25
N ARG A 86 -1.89 -13.85 7.15
CA ARG A 86 -0.83 -12.96 6.69
C ARG A 86 -1.36 -11.58 6.28
N ALA A 87 -2.56 -11.50 5.70
CA ALA A 87 -3.19 -10.24 5.32
C ALA A 87 -3.56 -9.36 6.54
N ALA A 88 -3.94 -9.98 7.66
CA ALA A 88 -4.20 -9.24 8.90
C ALA A 88 -2.91 -8.56 9.39
N GLU A 89 -1.81 -9.31 9.52
CA GLU A 89 -0.51 -8.75 9.92
C GLU A 89 -0.02 -7.67 8.93
N PHE A 90 -0.23 -7.89 7.62
CA PHE A 90 0.08 -6.90 6.58
C PHE A 90 -0.64 -5.57 6.82
N LEU A 91 -1.94 -5.62 7.13
CA LEU A 91 -2.75 -4.43 7.36
C LEU A 91 -2.35 -3.70 8.64
N ASP A 92 -1.98 -4.44 9.69
CA ASP A 92 -1.50 -3.84 10.93
C ASP A 92 -0.22 -3.04 10.69
N ILE A 93 0.71 -3.57 9.88
CA ILE A 93 1.94 -2.86 9.50
C ILE A 93 1.62 -1.61 8.67
N VAL A 94 0.74 -1.72 7.67
CA VAL A 94 0.39 -0.57 6.82
C VAL A 94 -0.21 0.57 7.65
N LYS A 95 -1.13 0.25 8.57
CA LYS A 95 -1.72 1.24 9.48
C LYS A 95 -0.68 1.84 10.40
N ALA A 96 0.15 1.02 11.03
CA ALA A 96 1.24 1.50 11.89
C ALA A 96 2.21 2.42 11.14
N LEU A 97 2.50 2.15 9.86
CA LEU A 97 3.33 3.03 9.04
C LEU A 97 2.65 4.37 8.76
N TRP A 98 1.33 4.39 8.50
CA TRP A 98 0.60 5.64 8.33
C TRP A 98 0.52 6.45 9.62
N ASP A 99 0.43 5.79 10.77
CA ASP A 99 0.38 6.41 12.09
C ASP A 99 1.79 6.65 12.71
N SER A 100 2.87 6.33 11.97
CA SER A 100 4.25 6.47 12.48
C SER A 100 4.76 7.92 12.52
N TRP A 101 4.02 8.83 11.91
CA TRP A 101 4.25 10.28 11.96
C TRP A 101 3.05 10.90 12.67
N GLU A 102 3.29 11.58 13.79
CA GLU A 102 2.20 12.24 14.52
C GLU A 102 1.63 13.44 13.74
N ASP A 103 0.44 13.85 14.15
CA ASP A 103 -0.13 15.12 13.70
C ASP A 103 0.83 16.29 13.98
N GLU A 104 0.94 17.18 13.01
CA GLU A 104 1.85 18.32 13.05
C GLU A 104 3.34 17.93 13.22
N ALA A 105 3.74 16.74 12.75
CA ALA A 105 5.15 16.35 12.66
C ALA A 105 5.90 17.14 11.58
N LEU A 106 5.23 17.58 10.51
CA LEU A 106 5.84 18.39 9.44
C LEU A 106 5.93 19.86 9.87
N LEU A 107 7.16 20.37 9.99
CA LEU A 107 7.44 21.76 10.37
C LEU A 107 7.73 22.65 9.16
N ILE A 108 8.49 22.12 8.19
CA ILE A 108 8.93 22.84 6.97
C ILE A 108 9.57 24.20 7.32
N ASP A 109 10.33 24.25 8.42
CA ASP A 109 10.93 25.49 8.92
C ASP A 109 12.32 25.71 8.33
N LYS A 110 12.41 26.66 7.40
CA LYS A 110 13.67 27.03 6.75
C LYS A 110 14.64 27.78 7.67
N ALA A 111 14.13 28.46 8.72
CA ALA A 111 14.97 29.24 9.61
C ALA A 111 15.73 28.34 10.58
N SER A 112 15.06 27.35 11.17
CA SER A 112 15.71 26.33 12.02
C SER A 112 16.37 25.20 11.22
N GLY A 113 15.92 24.95 9.99
CA GLY A 113 16.39 23.84 9.14
C GLY A 113 15.67 22.51 9.39
N TYR A 114 14.70 22.46 10.31
CA TYR A 114 13.91 21.26 10.55
C TYR A 114 12.79 21.11 9.51
N PHE A 115 12.84 20.02 8.74
CA PHE A 115 11.75 19.62 7.87
C PHE A 115 10.59 19.00 8.66
N ALA A 116 10.92 18.18 9.65
CA ALA A 116 9.97 17.52 10.55
C ALA A 116 10.52 17.54 11.98
N ASP A 117 9.61 17.46 12.95
CA ASP A 117 9.93 17.30 14.37
C ASP A 117 10.44 15.87 14.62
N PRO A 118 11.71 15.69 15.02
CA PRO A 118 12.29 14.36 15.23
C PRO A 118 11.63 13.60 16.39
N ASP A 119 11.00 14.30 17.34
CA ASP A 119 10.33 13.66 18.49
C ASP A 119 8.93 13.13 18.13
N LYS A 120 8.45 13.40 16.91
CA LYS A 120 7.12 13.00 16.39
C LYS A 120 7.16 11.99 15.25
N VAL A 121 8.35 11.47 14.94
CA VAL A 121 8.55 10.49 13.86
C VAL A 121 9.15 9.22 14.46
N HIS A 122 8.38 8.14 14.44
CA HIS A 122 8.69 6.94 15.22
C HIS A 122 8.92 5.74 14.31
N PRO A 123 9.89 4.86 14.64
CA PRO A 123 9.94 3.53 14.04
C PRO A 123 8.74 2.70 14.51
N ILE A 124 8.19 1.86 13.63
CA ILE A 124 7.11 0.94 14.03
C ILE A 124 7.64 -0.31 14.77
N ASP A 125 8.93 -0.62 14.62
CA ASP A 125 9.64 -1.77 15.21
C ASP A 125 8.88 -3.12 15.14
N HIS A 126 8.13 -3.33 14.05
CA HIS A 126 7.28 -4.50 13.86
C HIS A 126 8.10 -5.80 13.81
N LYS A 127 7.65 -6.82 14.55
CA LYS A 127 8.20 -8.17 14.53
C LYS A 127 7.06 -9.17 14.69
N GLY A 128 6.57 -9.67 13.58
CA GLY A 128 5.46 -10.62 13.56
C GLY A 128 5.86 -12.00 13.05
N LYS A 129 4.85 -12.80 12.75
CA LYS A 129 5.03 -14.16 12.26
C LYS A 129 5.42 -14.17 10.79
N HIS A 130 4.90 -13.20 10.02
CA HIS A 130 5.06 -13.14 8.57
C HIS A 130 6.02 -12.05 8.10
N PHE A 131 6.19 -10.97 8.88
CA PHE A 131 6.99 -9.80 8.51
C PHE A 131 7.87 -9.28 9.64
N LYS A 132 8.90 -8.53 9.26
CA LYS A 132 9.84 -7.84 10.14
C LYS A 132 10.35 -6.58 9.47
#